data_AF-A0A1F3T714-F1
#
_entry.id   AF-A0A1F3T714-F1
#
_cell.length_a   1.000
_cell.length_b   1.000
_cell.length_c   1.000
_cell.angle_alpha   90.00
_cell.angle_beta   90.00
_cell.angle_gamma   90.00
#
_symmetry.space_group_name_H-M   'P 1'
#
loop_
_entity.id
_entity.type
_entity.pdbx_description
1 polymer ?
#
loop_
_entity_poly.entity_id
_entity_poly.type
_entity_poly.pdbx_seq_one_letter_code
_entity_poly.pdbx_strand_id
1 'polypeptide(L)'
;MKDSEKFWHPYVAGVALGLVLLSSLVLMSKGLGASGAAHRLGVAALNSVASSHVDASAAMSGFKADGASPLDDWLIFEVLGALLGGWVAAYSAGRLKLGIQKGPNVSTKKRLVLALTGGIIMGIAARLARGCTSGQALTGGAMLSAGSWLFMFSVFAGGYALAKLTRRQWL
;
A
#
# COMPACT_ATOMS: atom_id res chain seq x y z
N MET A 1 -3.06 -27.74 -0.11
CA MET A 1 -2.31 -26.83 0.77
C MET A 1 -0.96 -27.47 1.17
N LYS A 2 -0.20 -27.92 0.16
CA LYS A 2 0.97 -28.79 0.32
C LYS A 2 2.14 -28.21 -0.45
N ASP A 3 2.53 -27.00 -0.09
CA ASP A 3 3.84 -26.43 -0.35
C ASP A 3 4.19 -25.64 0.90
N SER A 4 5.14 -26.16 1.68
CA SER A 4 5.82 -25.37 2.71
C SER A 4 6.68 -24.34 1.99
N GLU A 5 6.05 -23.32 1.41
CA GLU A 5 6.78 -22.14 0.96
C GLU A 5 7.58 -21.60 2.14
N LYS A 6 8.83 -21.20 1.87
CA LYS A 6 9.81 -20.69 2.85
C LYS A 6 9.35 -19.35 3.43
N PHE A 7 8.26 -19.35 4.19
CA PHE A 7 7.76 -18.21 4.90
C PHE A 7 8.44 -18.11 6.26
N TRP A 8 8.72 -16.88 6.68
CA TRP A 8 9.18 -16.63 8.04
C TRP A 8 8.07 -16.94 9.04
N HIS A 9 8.47 -17.37 10.24
CA HIS A 9 7.55 -17.48 11.36
C HIS A 9 6.90 -16.11 11.63
N PRO A 10 5.56 -16.03 11.77
CA PRO A 10 4.84 -14.76 11.78
C PRO A 10 5.29 -13.81 12.90
N TYR A 11 5.66 -14.36 14.06
CA TYR A 11 6.19 -13.56 15.17
C TYR A 11 7.57 -12.97 14.86
N VAL A 12 8.44 -13.71 14.17
CA VAL A 12 9.77 -13.22 13.76
C VAL A 12 9.62 -12.12 12.71
N ALA A 13 8.75 -12.33 11.73
CA ALA A 13 8.42 -11.32 10.73
C ALA A 13 7.80 -10.06 11.37
N GLY A 14 6.92 -10.24 12.37
CA GLY A 14 6.31 -9.15 13.13
C GLY A 14 7.33 -8.32 13.92
N VAL A 15 8.25 -8.98 14.63
CA VAL A 15 9.34 -8.30 15.35
C VAL A 15 10.24 -7.55 14.37
N ALA A 16 10.66 -8.19 13.28
CA ALA A 16 11.49 -7.53 12.26
C ALA A 16 10.79 -6.31 11.65
N LEU A 17 9.51 -6.42 11.31
CA LEU A 17 8.71 -5.29 10.80
C LEU A 17 8.56 -4.17 11.86
N GLY A 18 8.37 -4.54 13.12
CA GLY A 18 8.32 -3.59 14.23
C GLY A 18 9.64 -2.83 14.41
N LEU A 19 10.78 -3.51 14.28
CA LEU A 19 12.11 -2.89 14.31
C LEU A 19 12.32 -1.95 13.11
N VAL A 20 11.84 -2.31 11.92
CA VAL A 20 11.89 -1.43 10.74
C VAL A 20 11.04 -0.18 10.97
N LEU A 21 9.82 -0.34 11.48
CA LEU A 21 8.95 0.79 11.80
C LEU A 21 9.58 1.70 12.87
N LEU A 22 10.12 1.12 13.94
CA LEU A 22 10.82 1.87 14.99
C LEU A 22 12.03 2.62 14.43
N SER A 23 12.84 1.96 13.61
CA SER A 23 14.02 2.59 12.99
C SER A 23 13.61 3.74 12.07
N SER A 24 12.53 3.59 11.30
CA SER A 24 11.99 4.67 10.47
C SER A 24 11.54 5.86 11.33
N LEU A 25 10.86 5.61 12.43
CA LEU A 25 10.40 6.66 13.35
C LEU A 25 11.57 7.38 14.04
N VAL A 26 12.59 6.64 14.51
CA VAL A 26 13.72 7.21 15.24
C VAL A 26 14.68 7.96 14.31
N LEU A 27 15.01 7.37 13.16
CA LEU A 27 16.03 7.92 12.26
C LEU A 27 15.47 9.00 11.33
N MET A 28 14.25 8.81 10.85
CA MET A 28 13.65 9.65 9.80
C MET A 28 12.49 10.50 10.31
N SER A 29 12.06 10.33 11.56
CA SER A 29 10.89 11.01 12.15
C SER A 29 9.61 10.82 11.30
N LYS A 30 9.57 9.76 10.50
CA LYS A 30 8.48 9.42 9.58
C LYS A 30 8.15 7.95 9.74
N GLY A 31 6.86 7.63 9.82
CA GLY A 31 6.40 6.24 9.80
C GLY A 31 6.27 5.68 8.39
N LEU A 32 5.95 4.39 8.31
CA LEU A 32 5.77 3.67 7.07
C LEU A 32 4.46 4.08 6.39
N GLY A 33 4.49 4.31 5.07
CA GLY A 33 3.34 4.69 4.26
C GLY A 33 3.59 4.62 2.75
N ALA A 34 2.64 4.05 2.00
CA ALA A 34 2.79 3.94 0.54
C ALA A 34 1.94 4.96 -0.25
N SER A 35 0.70 5.24 0.18
CA SER A 35 -0.24 6.04 -0.62
C SER A 35 0.15 7.51 -0.81
N GLY A 36 0.99 8.07 0.06
CA GLY A 36 1.52 9.42 -0.12
C GLY A 36 2.42 9.51 -1.36
N ALA A 37 3.28 8.51 -1.58
CA ALA A 37 4.14 8.42 -2.77
C ALA A 37 3.31 8.23 -4.04
N ALA A 38 2.35 7.30 -4.02
CA ALA A 38 1.47 7.04 -5.16
C ALA A 38 0.68 8.30 -5.59
N HIS A 39 0.19 9.09 -4.62
CA HIS A 39 -0.48 10.34 -4.94
C HIS A 39 0.46 11.40 -5.50
N ARG A 40 1.66 11.56 -4.93
CA ARG A 40 2.65 12.54 -5.43
C ARG A 40 3.06 12.23 -6.86
N LEU A 41 3.32 10.97 -7.18
CA LEU A 41 3.58 10.52 -8.54
C LEU A 41 2.37 10.79 -9.46
N GLY A 42 1.15 10.52 -8.98
CA GLY A 42 -0.07 10.83 -9.72
C GLY A 42 -0.25 12.32 -10.02
N VAL A 43 -0.01 13.19 -9.03
CA VAL A 43 -0.07 14.65 -9.20
C VAL A 43 1.04 15.14 -10.13
N ALA A 44 2.26 14.61 -10.02
CA ALA A 44 3.37 14.96 -10.91
C ALA A 44 3.06 14.58 -12.36
N ALA A 45 2.53 13.38 -12.59
CA ALA A 45 2.09 12.94 -13.92
C ALA A 45 0.93 13.81 -14.44
N LEU A 46 -0.07 14.10 -13.61
CA LEU A 46 -1.18 14.97 -14.00
C LEU A 46 -0.73 16.39 -14.32
N ASN A 47 0.25 16.92 -13.58
CA ASN A 47 0.82 18.23 -13.84
C ASN A 47 1.55 18.30 -15.19
N SER A 48 2.17 17.21 -15.65
CA SER A 48 2.82 17.17 -16.98
C SER A 48 1.85 17.24 -18.16
N VAL A 49 0.57 16.92 -17.95
CA VAL A 49 -0.44 16.87 -19.01
C VAL A 49 -1.50 17.97 -18.85
N ALA A 50 -1.86 18.32 -17.61
CA ALA A 50 -2.95 19.23 -17.26
C ALA A 50 -2.60 20.09 -16.03
N SER A 51 -1.52 20.88 -16.13
CA SER A 51 -1.06 21.77 -15.06
C SER A 51 -2.12 22.75 -14.55
N SER A 52 -2.99 23.26 -15.43
CA SER A 52 -4.09 24.16 -15.06
C SER A 52 -5.14 23.53 -14.13
N HIS A 53 -5.36 22.21 -14.23
CA HIS A 53 -6.29 21.49 -13.35
C HIS A 53 -5.68 21.24 -11.96
N VAL A 54 -4.38 21.02 -11.89
CA VAL A 54 -3.63 20.88 -10.64
C VAL A 54 -3.60 22.22 -9.88
N ASP A 55 -3.39 23.33 -10.60
CA ASP A 55 -3.33 24.67 -10.03
C ASP A 55 -4.70 25.17 -9.55
N ALA A 56 -5.79 24.82 -10.24
CA ALA A 56 -7.15 25.17 -9.86
C ALA A 56 -7.67 24.39 -8.63
N SER A 57 -7.00 23.31 -8.25
CA SER A 57 -7.47 22.41 -7.19
C SER A 57 -6.73 22.65 -5.88
N ALA A 58 -7.41 23.22 -4.87
CA ALA A 58 -6.82 23.44 -3.53
C ALA A 58 -6.26 22.16 -2.87
N ALA A 59 -6.79 21.00 -3.23
CA ALA A 59 -6.32 19.69 -2.75
C ALA A 59 -5.00 19.22 -3.40
N MET A 60 -4.61 19.79 -4.55
CA MET A 60 -3.46 19.36 -5.35
C MET A 60 -2.39 20.46 -5.46
N SER A 61 -2.76 21.74 -5.39
CA SER A 61 -1.85 22.88 -5.45
C SER A 61 -0.85 22.91 -4.28
N GLY A 62 -1.23 22.39 -3.10
CA GLY A 62 -0.33 22.24 -1.95
C GLY A 62 0.86 21.31 -2.21
N PHE A 63 0.74 20.36 -3.14
CA PHE A 63 1.86 19.49 -3.55
C PHE A 63 2.84 20.17 -4.52
N LYS A 64 2.50 21.38 -4.99
CA LYS A 64 3.35 22.27 -5.80
C LYS A 64 4.05 23.34 -4.94
N ALA A 65 3.43 23.71 -3.81
CA ALA A 65 3.83 24.83 -2.97
C ALA A 65 5.12 24.60 -2.14
N ASP A 66 5.52 23.34 -1.91
CA ASP A 66 6.66 23.07 -1.04
C ASP A 66 8.04 23.23 -1.71
N GLY A 67 8.12 23.50 -3.02
CA GLY A 67 9.39 23.75 -3.73
C GLY A 67 10.38 22.56 -3.74
N ALA A 68 10.16 21.55 -2.92
CA ALA A 68 10.84 20.26 -2.91
C ALA A 68 10.28 19.43 -4.05
N SER A 69 11.16 18.83 -4.86
CA SER A 69 10.78 17.92 -5.92
C SER A 69 9.75 16.91 -5.38
N PRO A 70 8.63 16.65 -6.08
CA PRO A 70 7.66 15.61 -5.68
C PRO A 70 8.30 14.23 -5.48
N LEU A 71 9.54 14.07 -5.96
CA LEU A 71 10.38 12.88 -5.86
C LEU A 71 11.31 12.84 -4.63
N ASP A 72 11.45 13.95 -3.90
CA ASP A 72 12.41 14.13 -2.79
C ASP A 72 11.74 14.00 -1.41
N ASP A 73 10.68 13.20 -1.34
CA ASP A 73 10.12 12.76 -0.06
C ASP A 73 10.63 11.35 0.24
N TRP A 74 11.09 11.14 1.48
CA TRP A 74 11.47 9.85 2.07
C TRP A 74 10.53 8.69 1.66
N LEU A 75 9.23 8.98 1.51
CA LEU A 75 8.23 8.01 1.07
C LEU A 75 8.54 7.31 -0.27
N ILE A 76 9.26 7.96 -1.18
CA ILE A 76 9.62 7.35 -2.47
C ILE A 76 10.76 6.36 -2.30
N PHE A 77 11.74 6.69 -1.48
CA PHE A 77 12.79 5.75 -1.09
C PHE A 77 12.21 4.56 -0.31
N GLU A 78 11.23 4.79 0.56
CA GLU A 78 10.50 3.73 1.25
C GLU A 78 9.82 2.77 0.25
N VAL A 79 9.06 3.30 -0.71
CA VAL A 79 8.34 2.48 -1.70
C VAL A 79 9.31 1.73 -2.63
N LEU A 80 10.39 2.38 -3.07
CA LEU A 80 11.44 1.74 -3.87
C LEU A 80 12.15 0.65 -3.07
N GLY A 81 12.51 0.92 -1.81
CA GLY A 81 13.11 -0.05 -0.91
C GLY A 81 12.20 -1.25 -0.64
N ALA A 82 10.90 -1.02 -0.44
CA ALA A 82 9.91 -2.08 -0.29
C ALA A 82 9.76 -2.94 -1.56
N LEU A 83 9.80 -2.31 -2.73
CA LEU A 83 9.73 -3.01 -4.02
C LEU A 83 10.98 -3.88 -4.26
N LEU A 84 12.17 -3.31 -4.08
CA LEU A 84 13.43 -4.03 -4.22
C LEU A 84 13.58 -5.12 -3.16
N GLY A 85 13.23 -4.83 -1.91
CA GLY A 85 13.25 -5.81 -0.81
C GLY A 85 12.29 -6.96 -1.06
N GLY A 86 11.07 -6.68 -1.54
CA GLY A 86 10.11 -7.71 -1.95
C GLY A 86 10.63 -8.57 -3.10
N TRP A 87 11.32 -7.97 -4.07
CA TRP A 87 11.91 -8.70 -5.19
C TRP A 87 13.05 -9.62 -4.75
N VAL A 88 13.99 -9.11 -3.94
CA VAL A 88 15.08 -9.89 -3.36
C VAL A 88 14.54 -11.03 -2.49
N ALA A 89 13.51 -10.77 -1.68
CA ALA A 89 12.87 -11.79 -0.85
C ALA A 89 12.16 -12.88 -1.69
N ALA A 90 11.53 -12.51 -2.81
CA ALA A 90 10.91 -13.48 -3.71
C ALA A 90 11.96 -14.33 -4.44
N TYR A 91 13.08 -13.72 -4.84
CA TYR A 91 14.21 -14.41 -5.47
C TYR A 91 14.90 -15.38 -4.50
N SER A 92 15.25 -14.93 -3.28
CA SER A 92 15.92 -15.76 -2.27
C SER A 92 15.05 -16.92 -1.78
N ALA A 93 13.73 -16.73 -1.74
CA ALA A 93 12.78 -17.79 -1.44
C ALA A 93 12.53 -18.77 -2.60
N GLY A 94 13.07 -18.51 -3.81
CA GLY A 94 12.91 -19.36 -4.98
C GLY A 94 11.49 -19.34 -5.57
N ARG A 95 10.73 -18.27 -5.31
CA ARG A 95 9.31 -18.15 -5.68
C ARG A 95 9.01 -17.00 -6.64
N LEU A 96 10.04 -16.44 -7.25
CA LEU A 96 9.89 -15.41 -8.27
C LEU A 96 9.23 -16.02 -9.52
N LYS A 97 7.96 -15.69 -9.75
CA LYS A 97 7.18 -16.14 -10.89
C LYS A 97 6.47 -14.96 -11.53
N LEU A 98 6.73 -14.73 -12.82
CA LEU A 98 5.97 -13.78 -13.62
C LEU A 98 4.64 -14.43 -14.02
N GLY A 99 3.54 -13.80 -13.65
CA GLY A 99 2.21 -14.31 -13.96
C GLY A 99 1.12 -13.55 -13.22
N ILE A 100 -0.12 -13.87 -13.59
CA ILE A 100 -1.29 -13.29 -12.94
C ILE A 100 -1.78 -14.26 -11.87
N GLN A 101 -1.68 -13.83 -10.61
CA GLN A 101 -2.15 -14.59 -9.46
C GLN A 101 -3.68 -14.68 -9.47
N LYS A 102 -4.23 -15.86 -9.77
CA LYS A 102 -5.66 -16.13 -9.89
C LYS A 102 -6.00 -17.55 -9.42
N GLY A 103 -7.25 -17.76 -9.00
CA GLY A 103 -7.75 -19.10 -8.70
C GLY A 103 -7.88 -19.99 -9.95
N PRO A 104 -8.05 -21.31 -9.77
CA PRO A 104 -8.12 -22.27 -10.86
C PRO A 104 -9.28 -21.97 -11.82
N ASN A 105 -10.43 -21.53 -11.27
CA ASN A 105 -11.69 -21.39 -12.00
C ASN A 105 -11.97 -19.98 -12.55
N VAL A 106 -11.03 -19.02 -12.42
CA VAL A 106 -11.25 -17.63 -12.85
C VAL A 106 -10.46 -17.31 -14.11
N SER A 107 -11.11 -16.65 -15.06
CA SER A 107 -10.45 -16.16 -16.28
C SER A 107 -9.55 -14.96 -15.98
N THR A 108 -8.47 -14.83 -16.75
CA THR A 108 -7.51 -13.72 -16.62
C THR A 108 -8.17 -12.35 -16.70
N LYS A 109 -9.10 -12.17 -17.65
CA LYS A 109 -9.86 -10.93 -17.81
C LYS A 109 -10.66 -10.57 -16.54
N LYS A 110 -11.41 -11.53 -15.98
CA LYS A 110 -12.20 -11.31 -14.76
C LYS A 110 -11.31 -10.93 -13.56
N ARG A 111 -10.16 -11.59 -13.42
CA ARG A 111 -9.19 -11.27 -12.35
C ARG A 111 -8.63 -9.86 -12.48
N LEU A 112 -8.26 -9.46 -13.70
CA LEU A 112 -7.67 -8.15 -13.94
C LEU A 112 -8.70 -7.02 -13.74
N VAL A 113 -9.94 -7.21 -14.21
CA VAL A 113 -11.04 -6.27 -13.96
C VAL A 113 -11.28 -6.11 -12.46
N LEU A 114 -11.37 -7.20 -11.69
CA LEU A 114 -11.55 -7.09 -10.25
C LEU A 114 -10.35 -6.41 -9.56
N ALA A 115 -9.13 -6.73 -9.97
CA ALA A 115 -7.93 -6.10 -9.44
C ALA A 115 -7.94 -4.58 -9.67
N LEU A 116 -8.31 -4.16 -10.87
CA LEU A 116 -8.40 -2.75 -11.25
C LEU A 116 -9.52 -2.04 -10.49
N THR A 117 -10.73 -2.60 -10.48
CA THR A 117 -11.87 -2.03 -9.73
C THR A 117 -11.56 -1.93 -8.24
N GLY A 118 -10.98 -2.99 -7.65
CA GLY A 118 -10.56 -2.99 -6.24
C GLY A 118 -9.48 -1.95 -5.96
N GLY A 119 -8.50 -1.80 -6.85
CA GLY A 119 -7.46 -0.77 -6.75
C GLY A 119 -8.01 0.66 -6.80
N ILE A 120 -8.98 0.92 -7.68
CA ILE A 120 -9.65 2.23 -7.78
C ILE A 120 -10.41 2.53 -6.47
N ILE A 121 -11.22 1.58 -5.99
CA ILE A 121 -11.97 1.73 -4.73
C ILE A 121 -10.99 1.96 -3.57
N MET A 122 -9.89 1.20 -3.50
CA MET A 122 -8.85 1.36 -2.48
C MET A 122 -8.21 2.74 -2.55
N GLY A 123 -7.93 3.27 -3.74
CA GLY A 123 -7.37 4.61 -3.92
C GLY A 123 -8.29 5.71 -3.38
N ILE A 124 -9.59 5.64 -3.70
CA ILE A 124 -10.61 6.57 -3.19
C ILE A 124 -10.72 6.43 -1.67
N ALA A 125 -10.81 5.20 -1.15
CA ALA A 125 -10.92 4.93 0.27
C ALA A 125 -9.70 5.43 1.06
N ALA A 126 -8.48 5.27 0.53
CA ALA A 126 -7.26 5.75 1.17
C ALA A 126 -7.24 7.28 1.32
N ARG A 127 -7.86 8.01 0.38
CA ARG A 127 -8.04 9.47 0.47
C ARG A 127 -9.05 9.84 1.54
N LEU A 128 -10.19 9.16 1.59
CA LEU A 128 -11.22 9.37 2.62
C LEU A 128 -10.68 9.07 4.02
N ALA A 129 -9.92 7.99 4.17
CA ALA A 129 -9.29 7.59 5.43
C ALA A 129 -8.03 8.40 5.78
N ARG A 130 -7.61 9.34 4.93
CA ARG A 130 -6.37 10.12 5.07
C ARG A 130 -5.13 9.23 5.32
N GLY A 131 -5.08 8.07 4.67
CA GLY A 131 -3.99 7.12 4.83
C GLY A 131 -4.30 5.75 4.24
N CYS A 132 -3.25 4.95 4.11
CA CYS A 132 -3.34 3.55 3.69
C CYS A 132 -3.21 2.61 4.88
N THR A 133 -3.32 1.30 4.64
CA THR A 133 -3.17 0.30 5.70
C THR A 133 -1.81 0.38 6.40
N SER A 134 -0.70 0.61 5.69
CA SER A 134 0.60 0.78 6.37
C SER A 134 0.65 2.06 7.21
N GLY A 135 0.15 3.18 6.70
CA GLY A 135 0.13 4.45 7.44
C GLY A 135 -0.82 4.46 8.63
N GLN A 136 -2.05 3.98 8.45
CA GLN A 136 -3.05 3.95 9.52
C GLN A 136 -2.81 2.77 10.46
N ALA A 137 -2.76 1.53 9.97
CA ALA A 137 -2.69 0.37 10.85
C ALA A 137 -1.31 0.16 11.49
N LEU A 138 -0.20 0.30 10.74
CA LEU A 138 1.14 0.09 11.31
C LEU A 138 1.62 1.33 12.07
N THR A 139 1.77 2.46 11.37
CA THR A 139 2.31 3.68 11.99
C THR A 139 1.35 4.27 13.00
N GLY A 140 0.09 4.53 12.61
CA GLY A 140 -0.92 5.10 13.51
C GLY A 140 -1.31 4.17 14.65
N GLY A 141 -1.35 2.85 14.39
CA GLY A 141 -1.58 1.84 15.42
C GLY A 141 -0.46 1.77 16.46
N ALA A 142 0.80 1.85 16.03
CA ALA A 142 1.95 1.92 16.94
C ALA A 142 1.96 3.18 17.82
N MET A 143 1.41 4.29 17.31
CA MET A 143 1.19 5.53 18.07
C MET A 143 -0.08 5.52 18.92
N LEU A 144 -0.84 4.41 18.94
CA LEU A 144 -2.10 4.27 19.67
C LEU A 144 -3.18 5.30 19.27
N SER A 145 -3.17 5.76 18.01
CA SER A 145 -4.19 6.67 17.50
C SER A 145 -5.56 6.00 17.45
N ALA A 146 -6.56 6.58 18.12
CA ALA A 146 -7.92 6.05 18.16
C ALA A 146 -8.54 5.90 16.75
N GLY A 147 -8.29 6.88 15.86
CA GLY A 147 -8.77 6.83 14.48
C GLY A 147 -8.14 5.69 13.67
N SER A 148 -6.87 5.40 13.92
CA SER A 148 -6.14 4.32 13.27
C SER A 148 -6.59 2.94 13.72
N TRP A 149 -6.91 2.78 15.01
CA TRP A 149 -7.53 1.57 15.54
C TRP A 149 -8.94 1.34 14.97
N LEU A 150 -9.77 2.39 14.90
CA LEU A 150 -11.08 2.31 14.27
C LEU A 150 -10.96 1.93 12.78
N PHE A 151 -10.00 2.53 12.07
CA PHE A 151 -9.69 2.17 10.69
C PHE A 151 -9.31 0.70 10.57
N MET A 152 -8.40 0.21 11.41
CA MET A 152 -7.94 -1.17 11.37
C MET A 152 -9.10 -2.15 11.58
N PHE A 153 -9.95 -1.94 12.60
CA PHE A 153 -11.13 -2.77 12.82
C PHE A 153 -12.11 -2.72 11.64
N SER A 154 -12.32 -1.55 11.05
CA SER A 154 -13.19 -1.40 9.89
C SER A 154 -12.67 -2.14 8.66
N VAL A 155 -11.35 -2.15 8.43
CA VAL A 155 -10.72 -2.90 7.34
C VAL A 155 -10.94 -4.40 7.52
N PHE A 156 -10.70 -4.94 8.72
CA PHE A 156 -10.94 -6.37 8.98
C PHE A 156 -12.41 -6.73 8.86
N ALA A 157 -13.31 -5.95 9.47
CA ALA A 157 -14.75 -6.19 9.39
C ALA A 157 -15.26 -6.17 7.93
N GLY A 158 -14.88 -5.14 7.16
CA GLY A 158 -15.23 -5.04 5.75
C GLY A 158 -14.62 -6.17 4.91
N GLY A 159 -13.37 -6.55 5.19
CA GLY A 159 -12.68 -7.65 4.54
C GLY A 159 -13.40 -8.99 4.75
N TYR A 160 -13.77 -9.32 5.99
CA TYR A 160 -14.54 -10.53 6.31
C TYR A 160 -15.94 -10.52 5.69
N ALA A 161 -16.62 -9.37 5.68
CA ALA A 161 -17.92 -9.23 5.04
C ALA A 161 -17.84 -9.49 3.51
N LEU A 162 -16.83 -8.91 2.84
CA LEU A 162 -16.61 -9.09 1.41
C LEU A 162 -16.04 -10.47 1.04
N ALA A 163 -15.36 -11.15 1.97
CA ALA A 163 -14.73 -12.44 1.73
C ALA A 163 -15.74 -13.49 1.21
N LYS A 164 -16.99 -13.46 1.69
CA LYS A 164 -18.04 -14.40 1.22
C LYS A 164 -18.32 -14.27 -0.29
N LEU A 165 -18.22 -13.06 -0.83
CA LEU A 165 -18.43 -12.76 -2.25
C LEU A 165 -17.19 -13.09 -3.08
N THR A 166 -16.01 -12.68 -2.62
CA THR A 166 -14.77 -12.78 -3.39
C THR A 166 -14.09 -14.15 -3.29
N ARG A 167 -14.34 -14.94 -2.23
CA ARG A 167 -13.74 -16.28 -2.06
C ARG A 167 -14.01 -17.23 -3.22
N ARG A 168 -15.15 -17.08 -3.90
CA ARG A 168 -15.51 -17.89 -5.08
C ARG A 168 -14.52 -17.74 -6.23
N GLN A 169 -13.66 -16.71 -6.20
CA GLN A 169 -12.61 -16.52 -7.20
C GLN A 169 -11.35 -17.36 -6.96
N TRP A 170 -11.19 -17.89 -5.75
CA TRP A 170 -10.02 -18.65 -5.31
C TRP A 170 -10.32 -20.13 -5.06
N LEU A 171 -11.61 -20.49 -5.06
CA LEU A 171 -12.10 -21.87 -5.04
C LEU A 171 -12.20 -22.42 -6.47
#